data_AF-A0A5B7EDS2-F1
#
_entry.id   AF-A0A5B7EDS2-F1
#
_cell.length_a   1.000
_cell.length_b   1.000
_cell.length_c   1.000
_cell.angle_alpha   90.00
_cell.angle_beta   90.00
_cell.angle_gamma   90.00
#
_symmetry.space_group_name_H-M   'P 1'
#
loop_
_entity.id
_entity.type
_entity.pdbx_description
1 polymer ?
#
loop_
_entity_poly.entity_id
_entity_poly.type
_entity_poly.pdbx_seq_one_letter_code
_entity_poly.pdbx_strand_id
1 'polypeptide(L)'
;MEHILFLYTFAEISILGKFTVHHKLWLSSPFTDHHGGLAFNFAIFHDLEQLMQHPIRIPDRLGDTLNILNLFLTSNPFAYDVTLSSPSGSSDHNLISVSCPISPIPPQDTPKQRCLWRFASAI
;
A
#
# COMPACT_ATOMS: atom_id res chain seq x y z
N MET A 1 -2.90 13.98 7.02
CA MET A 1 -3.68 12.75 7.33
C MET A 1 -4.72 13.04 8.40
N GLU A 2 -4.32 13.67 9.50
CA GLU A 2 -5.22 14.04 10.62
C GLU A 2 -6.48 14.81 10.20
N HIS A 3 -6.38 15.77 9.28
CA HIS A 3 -7.56 16.50 8.77
C HIS A 3 -8.54 15.61 8.00
N ILE A 4 -8.07 14.55 7.32
CA ILE A 4 -8.93 13.61 6.60
C ILE A 4 -9.60 12.64 7.59
N LEU A 5 -8.82 12.13 8.55
CA LEU A 5 -9.32 11.28 9.63
C LEU A 5 -10.38 11.99 10.49
N PHE A 6 -10.18 13.28 10.77
CA PHE A 6 -11.13 14.10 11.52
C PHE A 6 -12.46 14.28 10.77
N LEU A 7 -12.41 14.50 9.45
CA LEU A 7 -13.61 14.71 8.64
C LEU A 7 -14.38 13.41 8.35
N TYR A 8 -13.71 12.27 8.40
CA TYR A 8 -14.28 10.96 8.07
C TYR A 8 -13.84 9.90 9.09
N THR A 9 -14.37 10.00 10.31
CA THR A 9 -13.99 9.15 11.45
C THR A 9 -14.22 7.64 11.25
N PHE A 10 -15.01 7.25 10.25
CA PHE A 10 -15.30 5.85 9.91
C PHE A 10 -14.81 5.45 8.51
N ALA A 11 -14.05 6.33 7.82
CA ALA A 11 -13.51 5.97 6.52
C ALA A 11 -12.39 4.97 6.68
N GLU A 12 -12.48 3.89 5.91
CA GLU A 12 -11.37 2.97 5.72
C GLU A 12 -10.31 3.64 4.83
N ILE A 13 -9.05 3.56 5.25
CA ILE A 13 -7.92 4.12 4.51
C ILE A 13 -7.14 2.99 3.90
N SER A 14 -6.89 3.09 2.59
CA SER A 14 -5.97 2.22 1.89
C SER A 14 -5.01 3.02 1.01
N ILE A 15 -3.72 2.70 1.08
CA ILE A 15 -2.63 3.39 0.40
C ILE A 15 -1.82 2.34 -0.36
N LEU A 16 -1.87 2.39 -1.69
CA LEU A 16 -1.09 1.53 -2.57
C LEU A 16 -0.13 2.37 -3.41
N GLY A 17 1.15 2.01 -3.43
CA GLY A 17 2.13 2.73 -4.23
C GLY A 17 3.54 2.15 -4.17
N LYS A 18 4.41 2.63 -5.07
CA LYS A 18 5.84 2.32 -5.09
C LYS A 18 6.58 3.35 -4.25
N PHE A 19 6.98 2.96 -3.04
CA PHE A 19 7.61 3.88 -2.08
C PHE A 19 9.13 3.77 -2.03
N THR A 20 9.72 2.70 -2.60
CA THR A 20 11.18 2.48 -2.61
C THR A 20 11.79 2.67 -1.22
N VAL A 21 11.17 2.08 -0.20
CA VAL A 21 11.61 2.15 1.20
C VAL A 21 12.13 0.81 1.68
N HIS A 22 13.07 0.83 2.63
CA HIS A 22 13.72 -0.36 3.13
C HIS A 22 13.58 -0.46 4.64
N HIS A 23 13.03 -1.57 5.14
CA HIS A 23 12.95 -1.83 6.58
C HIS A 23 13.17 -3.32 6.87
N LYS A 24 14.19 -3.66 7.67
CA LYS A 24 14.61 -5.06 7.91
C LYS A 24 13.48 -5.96 8.41
N LEU A 25 12.82 -5.54 9.49
CA LEU A 25 11.82 -6.37 10.17
C LEU A 25 10.43 -6.28 9.54
N TRP A 26 10.13 -5.18 8.85
CA TRP A 26 8.79 -4.89 8.35
C TRP A 26 8.60 -5.32 6.89
N LEU A 27 9.65 -5.17 6.08
CA LEU A 27 9.62 -5.42 4.63
C LEU A 27 10.63 -6.50 4.21
N SER A 28 11.21 -7.23 5.17
CA SER A 28 12.22 -8.28 4.93
C SER A 28 13.41 -7.81 4.08
N SER A 29 13.78 -6.53 4.21
CA SER A 29 14.86 -5.92 3.44
C SER A 29 16.24 -6.15 4.08
N PRO A 30 17.35 -6.19 3.33
CA PRO A 30 18.69 -6.36 3.91
C PRO A 30 19.14 -5.21 4.83
N PHE A 31 18.51 -4.03 4.72
CA PHE A 31 18.80 -2.87 5.56
C PHE A 31 17.52 -2.08 5.89
N THR A 32 17.65 -1.17 6.85
CA THR A 32 16.63 -0.16 7.14
C THR A 32 17.20 1.20 6.74
N ASP A 33 16.54 1.91 5.84
CA ASP A 33 16.88 3.29 5.50
C ASP A 33 16.02 4.29 6.28
N HIS A 34 16.35 5.58 6.14
CA HIS A 34 15.61 6.64 6.83
C HIS A 34 14.13 6.66 6.42
N HIS A 35 13.85 6.52 5.12
CA HIS A 35 12.50 6.53 4.59
C HIS A 35 11.67 5.32 5.04
N GLY A 36 12.28 4.14 5.16
CA GLY A 36 11.63 2.94 5.70
C GLY A 36 11.35 3.05 7.19
N GLY A 37 12.24 3.68 7.96
CA GLY A 37 11.95 4.02 9.36
C GLY A 37 10.76 4.98 9.49
N LEU A 38 10.70 6.02 8.66
CA LEU A 38 9.57 6.96 8.63
C LEU A 38 8.26 6.30 8.20
N ALA A 39 8.29 5.48 7.15
CA ALA A 39 7.12 4.76 6.64
C ALA A 39 6.58 3.76 7.67
N PHE A 40 7.48 3.05 8.37
CA PHE A 40 7.11 2.13 9.44
C PHE A 40 6.44 2.87 10.61
N ASN A 41 7.04 3.98 11.06
CA ASN A 41 6.43 4.81 12.11
C ASN A 41 5.08 5.36 11.68
N PHE A 42 4.96 5.84 10.43
CA PHE A 42 3.69 6.31 9.87
C PHE A 42 2.61 5.23 9.90
N ALA A 43 2.96 3.99 9.53
CA ALA A 43 2.02 2.86 9.58
C ALA A 43 1.55 2.58 11.01
N ILE A 44 2.48 2.55 11.99
CA ILE A 44 2.14 2.36 13.42
C ILE A 44 1.26 3.51 13.94
N PHE A 45 1.63 4.76 13.70
CA PHE A 45 0.91 5.93 14.22
C PHE A 45 -0.52 6.05 13.70
N HIS A 46 -0.83 5.37 12.60
CA HIS A 46 -2.13 5.44 11.95
C HIS A 46 -2.84 4.09 11.91
N ASP A 47 -2.37 3.11 12.70
CA ASP A 47 -2.93 1.76 12.78
C ASP A 47 -3.13 1.13 11.38
N LEU A 48 -2.15 1.33 10.50
CA LEU A 48 -2.16 0.79 9.14
C LEU A 48 -1.30 -0.48 9.08
N GLU A 49 -1.85 -1.52 8.46
CA GLU A 49 -1.15 -2.78 8.25
C GLU A 49 -0.67 -2.92 6.80
N GLN A 50 0.53 -3.47 6.64
CA GLN A 50 1.13 -3.78 5.34
C GLN A 50 0.68 -5.15 4.87
N LEU A 51 -0.03 -5.21 3.75
CA LEU A 51 -0.56 -6.46 3.19
C LEU A 51 0.35 -7.15 2.17
N MET A 52 1.32 -6.45 1.58
CA MET A 52 2.26 -7.10 0.65
C MET A 52 3.33 -7.86 1.43
N GLN A 53 3.27 -9.19 1.38
CA GLN A 53 4.24 -10.08 2.07
C GLN A 53 5.36 -10.60 1.16
N HIS A 54 5.20 -10.52 -0.16
CA HIS A 54 6.13 -11.11 -1.12
C HIS A 54 6.80 -10.02 -1.96
N PRO A 55 8.10 -10.16 -2.26
CA PRO A 55 8.79 -9.31 -3.21
C PRO A 55 8.13 -9.33 -4.59
N ILE A 56 8.01 -8.16 -5.20
CA ILE A 56 7.18 -7.94 -6.39
C ILE A 56 8.06 -7.78 -7.64
N ARG A 57 9.35 -7.49 -7.45
CA ARG A 57 10.33 -7.35 -8.52
C ARG A 57 10.98 -8.70 -8.81
N ILE A 58 10.94 -9.14 -10.06
CA ILE A 58 11.76 -10.24 -10.54
C ILE A 58 13.18 -9.67 -10.74
N PRO A 59 14.23 -10.25 -10.13
CA PRO A 59 15.58 -9.77 -10.33
C PRO A 59 16.00 -10.06 -11.78
N ASP A 60 16.21 -9.01 -12.56
CA ASP A 60 16.67 -9.05 -13.96
C ASP A 60 18.20 -9.00 -14.06
N ARG A 61 18.89 -8.74 -12.94
CA ARG A 61 20.36 -8.63 -12.85
C ARG A 61 20.93 -9.56 -11.79
N LEU A 62 22.07 -10.15 -12.11
CA LEU A 62 22.82 -10.99 -11.18
C LEU A 62 23.27 -10.16 -9.97
N GLY A 63 22.75 -10.48 -8.78
CA GLY A 63 23.03 -9.78 -7.53
C GLY A 63 21.88 -8.91 -7.01
N ASP A 64 20.81 -8.72 -7.79
CA ASP A 64 19.63 -8.01 -7.31
C ASP A 64 18.89 -8.83 -6.25
N THR A 65 18.62 -8.19 -5.11
CA THR A 65 17.86 -8.80 -4.02
C THR A 65 16.37 -8.55 -4.25
N LEU A 66 15.56 -9.60 -4.06
CA LEU A 66 14.11 -9.52 -4.03
C LEU A 66 13.66 -8.51 -2.95
N ASN A 67 13.16 -7.34 -3.36
CA ASN A 67 12.71 -6.29 -2.44
C ASN A 67 11.21 -6.01 -2.61
N ILE A 68 10.53 -5.84 -1.48
CA ILE A 68 9.15 -5.34 -1.42
C ILE A 68 9.23 -3.82 -1.61
N LEU A 69 9.22 -3.37 -2.87
CA LEU A 69 9.29 -1.93 -3.22
C LEU A 69 7.91 -1.24 -3.25
N ASN A 70 6.84 -2.04 -3.30
CA ASN A 70 5.47 -1.53 -3.25
C ASN A 70 4.88 -1.79 -1.87
N LEU A 71 4.27 -0.75 -1.30
CA LEU A 71 3.51 -0.85 -0.06
C LEU A 71 2.04 -0.90 -0.38
N PHE A 72 1.32 -1.73 0.37
CA PHE A 72 -0.12 -1.65 0.47
C PHE A 72 -0.49 -1.56 1.95
N LEU A 73 -0.75 -0.34 2.40
CA LEU A 73 -1.12 -0.04 3.77
C LEU A 73 -2.64 0.08 3.86
N THR A 74 -3.26 -0.57 4.84
CA THR A 74 -4.71 -0.45 5.05
C THR A 74 -5.07 -0.45 6.53
N SER A 75 -6.13 0.28 6.89
CA SER A 75 -6.73 0.24 8.23
C SER A 75 -7.66 -0.97 8.43
N ASN A 76 -7.93 -1.75 7.39
CA ASN A 76 -8.78 -2.94 7.43
C ASN A 76 -8.15 -4.09 6.62
N PRO A 77 -7.16 -4.80 7.19
CA PRO A 77 -6.41 -5.83 6.49
C PRO A 77 -7.30 -7.00 6.02
N PHE A 78 -8.33 -7.34 6.80
CA PHE A 78 -9.20 -8.48 6.53
C PHE A 78 -10.20 -8.25 5.39
N ALA A 79 -10.44 -6.99 5.00
CA ALA A 79 -11.30 -6.70 3.88
C ALA A 79 -10.65 -7.07 2.55
N TYR A 80 -9.33 -6.99 2.41
CA TYR A 80 -8.71 -7.11 1.10
C TYR A 80 -8.14 -8.49 0.86
N ASP A 81 -8.33 -8.99 -0.37
CA ASP A 81 -7.55 -10.10 -0.89
C ASP A 81 -6.51 -9.56 -1.87
N VAL A 82 -5.26 -9.97 -1.68
CA VAL A 82 -4.12 -9.52 -2.46
C VAL A 82 -3.60 -10.69 -3.27
N THR A 83 -3.64 -10.56 -4.59
CA THR A 83 -3.10 -11.54 -5.52
C THR A 83 -1.95 -10.93 -6.32
N LEU A 84 -0.90 -11.73 -6.50
CA LEU A 84 0.23 -11.40 -7.35
C LEU A 84 0.15 -12.25 -8.61
N SER A 85 0.27 -11.62 -9.77
CA SER A 85 0.40 -12.33 -11.04
C SER A 85 1.70 -11.96 -11.74
N SER A 86 2.13 -12.82 -12.67
CA SER A 86 3.33 -12.61 -13.47
C SER A 86 3.33 -11.21 -14.12
N PRO A 87 4.51 -10.61 -14.36
CA PRO A 87 4.59 -9.30 -14.98
C PRO A 87 3.84 -9.28 -16.31
N SER A 88 3.15 -8.18 -16.61
CA SER A 88 2.53 -8.01 -17.91
C SER A 88 3.54 -7.39 -18.89
N GLY A 89 3.64 -7.98 -20.09
CA GLY A 89 4.53 -7.49 -21.14
C GLY A 89 6.01 -7.52 -20.74
N SER A 90 6.71 -6.38 -20.87
CA SER A 90 8.14 -6.23 -20.58
C SER A 90 8.44 -5.71 -19.18
N SER A 91 7.46 -5.67 -18.28
CA SER A 91 7.66 -5.24 -16.89
C SER A 91 8.53 -6.25 -16.13
N ASP A 92 9.46 -5.78 -15.30
CA ASP A 92 10.18 -6.58 -14.30
C ASP A 92 9.40 -6.70 -12.98
N HIS A 93 8.22 -6.08 -12.90
CA HIS A 93 7.34 -6.09 -11.74
C HIS A 93 6.11 -6.98 -11.96
N ASN A 94 5.87 -7.89 -11.02
CA ASN A 94 4.62 -8.64 -10.90
C ASN A 94 3.44 -7.67 -10.78
N LEU A 95 2.31 -8.02 -11.40
CA LEU A 95 1.09 -7.24 -11.28
C LEU A 95 0.47 -7.53 -9.90
N ILE A 96 0.07 -6.45 -9.22
CA ILE A 96 -0.65 -6.52 -7.94
C ILE A 96 -2.13 -6.32 -8.24
N SER A 97 -2.94 -7.31 -7.88
CA SER A 97 -4.38 -7.23 -7.94
C SER A 97 -4.94 -7.26 -6.53
N VAL A 98 -5.69 -6.22 -6.18
CA VAL A 98 -6.34 -6.09 -4.88
C VAL A 98 -7.85 -6.21 -5.09
N SER A 99 -8.46 -7.22 -4.47
CA SER A 99 -9.91 -7.40 -4.46
C SER A 99 -10.50 -6.71 -3.24
N CYS A 100 -11.47 -5.81 -3.46
CA CYS A 100 -12.26 -5.21 -2.40
C CYS A 100 -13.64 -5.88 -2.36
N PRO A 101 -14.13 -6.31 -1.20
CA PRO A 101 -15.49 -6.78 -1.02
C PRO A 101 -16.39 -5.56 -1.07
N ILE A 102 -16.78 -5.15 -2.27
CA ILE A 102 -17.77 -4.11 -2.46
C ILE A 102 -19.13 -4.75 -2.17
N SER A 103 -19.49 -4.88 -0.90
CA SER A 103 -20.87 -4.65 -0.52
C SER A 103 -20.94 -3.15 -0.22
N PRO A 104 -21.50 -2.32 -1.14
CA PRO A 104 -21.73 -0.94 -0.78
C PRO A 104 -22.72 -0.98 0.38
N ILE A 105 -22.26 -0.66 1.59
CA ILE A 105 -23.18 -0.27 2.66
C ILE A 105 -23.90 0.94 2.06
N PRO A 106 -25.23 0.87 1.86
CA PRO A 106 -25.98 2.04 1.42
C PRO A 106 -25.66 3.14 2.42
N PRO A 107 -25.13 4.30 1.99
CA PRO A 107 -24.85 5.37 2.93
C PRO A 107 -26.19 5.69 3.62
N GLN A 108 -26.22 5.58 4.96
CA GLN A 108 -27.42 5.94 5.73
C GLN A 108 -27.70 7.44 5.64
N ASP A 109 -26.70 8.22 5.25
CA ASP A 109 -26.80 9.63 4.92
C ASP A 109 -26.92 9.86 3.41
N THR A 110 -27.56 10.97 3.03
CA THR A 110 -27.58 11.48 1.64
C THR A 110 -26.19 11.40 1.00
N PRO A 111 -26.07 10.90 -0.26
CA PRO A 111 -24.79 10.59 -0.88
C PRO A 111 -23.94 11.84 -1.00
N LYS A 112 -22.96 11.99 -0.11
CA LYS A 112 -21.88 12.95 -0.30
C LYS A 112 -20.94 12.38 -1.36
N GLN A 113 -20.65 13.22 -2.35
CA GLN A 113 -19.88 12.90 -3.55
C GLN A 113 -18.55 12.21 -3.18
N ARG A 114 -18.24 11.09 -3.84
CA ARG A 114 -16.93 10.43 -3.67
C ARG A 114 -15.85 11.36 -4.22
N CYS A 115 -14.98 11.87 -3.36
CA CYS A 115 -13.82 12.66 -3.77
C CYS A 115 -12.64 11.74 -4.08
N LEU A 116 -12.26 11.66 -5.35
CA LEU A 116 -11.00 11.06 -5.78
C LEU A 116 -9.93 12.15 -5.81
N TRP A 117 -8.97 12.10 -4.89
CA TRP A 117 -7.83 12.99 -4.87
C TRP A 117 -6.69 12.38 -5.68
N ARG A 118 -6.26 13.04 -6.75
CA ARG A 118 -5.07 12.67 -7.53
C ARG A 118 -3.96 13.69 -7.24
N PHE A 119 -2.86 13.24 -6.64
CA PHE A 119 -1.66 14.06 -6.54
C PHE A 119 -0.92 14.02 -7.88
N ALA A 120 -0.65 15.20 -8.44
CA ALA A 120 0.14 15.36 -9.66
C ALA A 120 1.63 15.35 -9.30
N SER A 121 2.19 14.13 -9.17
CA SER A 121 3.63 13.87 -8.98
C SER A 121 4.28 14.39 -7.69
N ALA A 122 5.13 13.57 -7.09
CA ALA A 122 6.20 14.08 -6.23
C ALA A 122 7.33 14.58 -7.14
N ILE A 123 7.91 15.75 -6.81
CA ILE A 123 9.11 16.30 -7.45
C ILE A 123 10.33 15.55 -6.93
#